data_AF-A0A171DJG4-F1
#
_entry.id   AF-A0A171DJG4-F1
#
_cell.length_a   1.000
_cell.length_b   1.000
_cell.length_c   1.000
_cell.angle_alpha   90.00
_cell.angle_beta   90.00
_cell.angle_gamma   90.00
#
_symmetry.space_group_name_H-M   'P 1'
#
loop_
_entity.id
_entity.type
_entity.pdbx_description
1 polymer ?
#
loop_
_entity_poly.entity_id
_entity_poly.type
_entity_poly.pdbx_seq_one_letter_code
_entity_poly.pdbx_strand_id
1 'polypeptide(L)'
;MVPHVKRLALIIAHHLLAYAVPADRATAAVQDALLLLQAQAALKAHQSPGGTEQESEILLRAACLQLHVQSALSAVDGRTLTVREQMEQAGELYEMLVTTRRTAELLHGDQIQPPHPIIEPPTVQQVRRWQELAFNDELRRRTKNRETIATSGQDPQLAPARWRIICHEPNGYFEALHRDEHGLLGPVYRGWVPVPEAVPEVLRRWSAPATRPIEVTWECTPAWPQALLPYGGWLPDHHNNDPDHVRTAGIRGAEVWQDNAEAHRERFADMMHRLRQRWPHGQSGITAFLKQEAARLNADQPQASSLPSHLTSASHRRDGSLVGLGYTVTAGWIDPITVANTGTRQWNDFANHRPKTVPAMAEALLSGDLEHALEVWSLLTAPISVVRVHGPAGPLYHLGSNGAHRLHAARLLGLPAVWTEIRQDALPLQVTFSDVTPYGARRIAADVLTPCWRGLLERGLAAGRFDDAPISAALHLDTVMAPWMLATPDCAVTWAAAYDRAYPGALNQVGVPASAWQDPQAWLSWLDTGKTPSS
;
A
#
# COMPACT_ATOMS: atom_id res chain seq x y z
N MET A 1 -6.19 -42.64 21.01
CA MET A 1 -4.92 -43.24 20.50
C MET A 1 -5.07 -44.56 19.72
N VAL A 2 -6.09 -45.40 19.97
CA VAL A 2 -6.33 -46.68 19.24
C VAL A 2 -7.25 -46.59 17.98
N PRO A 3 -8.17 -45.61 17.82
CA PRO A 3 -9.09 -45.60 16.67
C PRO A 3 -8.43 -45.31 15.31
N HIS A 4 -7.50 -44.36 15.24
CA HIS A 4 -6.93 -43.90 13.95
C HIS A 4 -6.00 -44.93 13.31
N VAL A 5 -5.22 -45.67 14.11
CA VAL A 5 -4.35 -46.75 13.62
C VAL A 5 -5.18 -47.91 13.06
N LYS A 6 -6.30 -48.27 13.71
CA LYS A 6 -7.23 -49.29 13.21
C LYS A 6 -7.93 -48.85 11.92
N ARG A 7 -8.32 -47.58 11.81
CA ARG A 7 -9.01 -47.04 10.61
C ARG A 7 -8.08 -47.01 9.39
N LEU A 8 -6.80 -46.66 9.59
CA LEU A 8 -5.79 -46.65 8.55
C LEU A 8 -5.36 -48.05 8.12
N ALA A 9 -5.19 -48.98 9.06
CA ALA A 9 -4.95 -50.40 8.76
C ALA A 9 -6.11 -50.98 7.92
N LEU A 10 -7.34 -50.54 8.17
CA LEU A 10 -8.50 -50.91 7.35
C LEU A 10 -8.44 -50.32 5.94
N ILE A 11 -8.06 -49.05 5.78
CA ILE A 11 -7.93 -48.40 4.47
C ILE A 11 -6.82 -49.05 3.64
N ILE A 12 -5.66 -49.33 4.25
CA ILE A 12 -4.54 -50.03 3.61
C ILE A 12 -4.94 -51.46 3.23
N ALA A 13 -5.62 -52.19 4.12
CA ALA A 13 -6.13 -53.52 3.82
C ALA A 13 -7.16 -53.51 2.69
N HIS A 14 -8.03 -52.50 2.63
CA HIS A 14 -9.02 -52.36 1.56
C HIS A 14 -8.37 -52.03 0.22
N HIS A 15 -7.32 -51.20 0.20
CA HIS A 15 -6.57 -50.87 -1.01
C HIS A 15 -5.76 -52.07 -1.54
N LEU A 16 -5.18 -52.87 -0.64
CA LEU A 16 -4.45 -54.09 -1.00
C LEU A 16 -5.38 -55.24 -1.44
N LEU A 17 -6.64 -55.27 -0.98
CA LEU A 17 -7.63 -56.28 -1.37
C LEU A 17 -8.39 -55.95 -2.66
N ALA A 18 -8.52 -54.68 -3.03
CA ALA A 18 -9.29 -54.25 -4.20
C ALA A 18 -8.55 -54.43 -5.54
N TYR A 19 -7.24 -54.66 -5.53
CA TYR A 19 -6.44 -54.86 -6.73
C TYR A 19 -5.65 -56.17 -6.62
N ALA A 20 -5.79 -57.07 -7.61
CA ALA A 20 -4.85 -58.18 -7.78
C ALA A 20 -3.55 -57.60 -8.36
N VAL A 21 -2.68 -57.12 -7.46
CA VAL A 21 -1.52 -56.30 -7.81
C VAL A 21 -0.29 -57.17 -8.13
N PRO A 22 0.35 -57.03 -9.31
CA PRO A 22 1.64 -57.67 -9.60
C PRO A 22 2.77 -57.16 -8.68
N ALA A 23 3.80 -57.99 -8.45
CA ALA A 23 4.80 -57.80 -7.38
C ALA A 23 5.58 -56.47 -7.42
N ASP A 24 5.68 -55.85 -8.59
CA ASP A 24 6.26 -54.53 -8.84
C ASP A 24 5.44 -53.40 -8.18
N ARG A 25 4.11 -53.48 -8.20
CA ARG A 25 3.21 -52.51 -7.55
C ARG A 25 3.00 -52.78 -6.05
N ALA A 26 3.22 -54.00 -5.57
CA ALA A 26 3.25 -54.31 -4.14
C ALA A 26 4.42 -53.61 -3.42
N THR A 27 5.54 -53.44 -4.12
CA THR A 27 6.71 -52.71 -3.61
C THR A 27 6.41 -51.21 -3.43
N ALA A 28 5.70 -50.60 -4.40
CA ALA A 28 5.25 -49.21 -4.29
C ALA A 28 4.28 -49.01 -3.12
N ALA A 29 3.30 -49.89 -2.93
CA ALA A 29 2.35 -49.81 -1.82
C ALA A 29 3.02 -49.95 -0.43
N VAL A 30 4.06 -50.79 -0.32
CA VAL A 30 4.87 -50.91 0.91
C VAL A 30 5.70 -49.66 1.16
N GLN A 31 6.21 -49.03 0.10
CA GLN A 31 7.00 -47.81 0.19
C GLN A 31 6.15 -46.59 0.56
N ASP A 32 4.93 -46.50 0.02
CA ASP A 32 3.93 -45.50 0.42
C ASP A 32 3.50 -45.69 1.88
N ALA A 33 3.28 -46.93 2.33
CA ALA A 33 2.96 -47.23 3.72
C ALA A 33 4.10 -46.87 4.68
N LEU A 34 5.36 -47.10 4.29
CA LEU A 34 6.55 -46.71 5.05
C LEU A 34 6.70 -45.18 5.13
N LEU A 35 6.51 -44.46 4.04
CA LEU A 35 6.55 -43.01 4.03
C LEU A 35 5.41 -42.39 4.85
N LEU A 36 4.22 -43.00 4.85
CA LEU A 36 3.09 -42.57 5.66
C LEU A 36 3.34 -42.80 7.17
N LEU A 37 3.97 -43.92 7.53
CA LEU A 37 4.44 -44.20 8.89
C LEU A 37 5.55 -43.24 9.33
N GLN A 38 6.46 -42.88 8.43
CA GLN A 38 7.52 -41.88 8.68
C GLN A 38 6.94 -40.48 8.85
N ALA A 39 5.96 -40.09 8.03
CA ALA A 39 5.25 -38.83 8.19
C ALA A 39 4.47 -38.77 9.52
N GLN A 40 3.85 -39.87 9.94
CA GLN A 40 3.22 -39.99 11.26
C GLN A 40 4.21 -39.92 12.42
N ALA A 41 5.39 -40.51 12.27
CA ALA A 41 6.45 -40.44 13.27
C ALA A 41 7.03 -39.01 13.38
N ALA A 42 7.23 -38.34 12.25
CA ALA A 42 7.63 -36.93 12.19
C ALA A 42 6.54 -36.01 12.79
N LEU A 43 5.26 -36.30 12.52
CA LEU A 43 4.13 -35.59 13.12
C LEU A 43 4.05 -35.77 14.63
N LYS A 44 4.27 -36.98 15.13
CA LYS A 44 4.39 -37.24 16.58
C LYS A 44 5.58 -36.54 17.20
N ALA A 45 6.70 -36.44 16.49
CA ALA A 45 7.89 -35.72 16.95
C ALA A 45 7.68 -34.19 16.94
N HIS A 46 6.78 -33.69 16.08
CA HIS A 46 6.36 -32.29 16.00
C HIS A 46 5.11 -31.95 16.83
N GLN A 47 4.60 -32.86 17.67
CA GLN A 47 3.59 -32.51 18.67
C GLN A 47 4.20 -31.55 19.70
N SER A 48 4.24 -30.27 19.35
CA SER A 48 4.41 -29.18 20.32
C SER A 48 3.29 -29.29 21.35
N PRO A 49 3.58 -29.12 22.65
CA PRO A 49 2.56 -29.09 23.69
C PRO A 49 1.62 -27.90 23.43
N GLY A 50 0.51 -28.15 22.74
CA GLY A 50 -0.43 -27.12 22.29
C GLY A 50 -1.20 -27.45 21.00
N GLY A 51 -0.75 -28.40 20.17
CA GLY A 51 -1.43 -28.72 18.91
C GLY A 51 -2.82 -29.37 19.12
N THR A 52 -3.82 -28.91 18.37
CA THR A 52 -5.19 -29.46 18.46
C THR A 52 -5.31 -30.81 17.75
N GLU A 53 -6.28 -31.64 18.14
CA GLU A 53 -6.59 -32.91 17.45
C GLU A 53 -6.90 -32.68 15.96
N GLN A 54 -7.52 -31.53 15.64
CA GLN A 54 -7.82 -31.10 14.28
C GLN A 54 -6.56 -30.81 13.46
N GLU A 55 -5.58 -30.10 14.03
CA GLU A 55 -4.30 -29.83 13.36
C GLU A 55 -3.57 -31.12 12.99
N SER A 56 -3.53 -32.07 13.92
CA SER A 56 -2.92 -33.39 13.70
C SER A 56 -3.60 -34.16 12.58
N GLU A 57 -4.92 -34.07 12.45
CA GLU A 57 -5.68 -34.72 11.37
C GLU A 57 -5.42 -34.07 10.00
N ILE A 58 -5.31 -32.74 9.93
CA ILE A 58 -5.00 -32.04 8.67
C ILE A 58 -3.58 -32.31 8.23
N LEU A 59 -2.60 -32.30 9.14
CA LEU A 59 -1.22 -32.63 8.80
C LEU A 59 -1.06 -34.08 8.33
N LEU A 60 -1.79 -35.03 8.95
CA LEU A 60 -1.82 -36.41 8.49
C LEU A 60 -2.38 -36.50 7.06
N ARG A 61 -3.43 -35.74 6.74
CA ARG A 61 -4.00 -35.70 5.38
C ARG A 61 -3.07 -35.04 4.37
N ALA A 62 -2.34 -33.99 4.75
CA ALA A 62 -1.30 -33.39 3.92
C ALA A 62 -0.21 -34.42 3.59
N ALA A 63 0.22 -35.23 4.56
CA ALA A 63 1.16 -36.32 4.31
C ALA A 63 0.60 -37.35 3.30
N CYS A 64 -0.67 -37.75 3.44
CA CYS A 64 -1.33 -38.64 2.47
C CYS A 64 -1.37 -38.05 1.05
N LEU A 65 -1.73 -36.77 0.92
CA LEU A 65 -1.79 -36.08 -0.37
C LEU A 65 -0.41 -36.00 -1.04
N GLN A 66 0.64 -35.74 -0.26
CA GLN A 66 2.00 -35.71 -0.78
C GLN A 66 2.44 -37.06 -1.35
N LEU A 67 2.02 -38.15 -0.72
CA LEU A 67 2.29 -39.49 -1.22
C LEU A 67 1.54 -39.79 -2.51
N HIS A 68 0.28 -39.37 -2.61
CA HIS A 68 -0.46 -39.49 -3.86
C HIS A 68 0.15 -38.66 -5.00
N VAL A 69 0.63 -37.43 -4.73
CA VAL A 69 1.37 -36.63 -5.73
C VAL A 69 2.62 -37.37 -6.21
N GLN A 70 3.41 -37.90 -5.27
CA GLN A 70 4.63 -38.65 -5.59
C GLN A 70 4.31 -39.90 -6.42
N SER A 71 3.32 -40.69 -6.02
CA SER A 71 2.88 -41.86 -6.76
C SER A 71 2.38 -41.52 -8.16
N ALA A 72 1.62 -40.43 -8.32
CA ALA A 72 1.13 -39.98 -9.62
C ALA A 72 2.28 -39.56 -10.54
N LEU A 73 3.25 -38.77 -10.03
CA LEU A 73 4.43 -38.35 -10.77
C LEU A 73 5.33 -39.53 -11.15
N SER A 74 5.48 -40.53 -10.28
CA SER A 74 6.25 -41.75 -10.55
C SER A 74 5.57 -42.69 -11.55
N ALA A 75 4.26 -42.56 -11.76
CA ALA A 75 3.50 -43.34 -12.74
C ALA A 75 3.48 -42.73 -14.16
N VAL A 76 4.12 -41.56 -14.35
CA VAL A 76 4.22 -40.89 -15.65
C VAL A 76 5.21 -41.65 -16.55
N ASP A 77 4.70 -42.39 -17.54
CA ASP A 77 5.49 -43.00 -18.62
C ASP A 77 5.44 -42.12 -19.88
N GLY A 78 6.61 -41.65 -20.32
CA GLY A 78 6.78 -40.61 -21.35
C GLY A 78 6.36 -40.99 -22.78
N ARG A 79 5.56 -42.05 -22.98
CA ARG A 79 5.23 -42.60 -24.30
C ARG A 79 3.75 -42.60 -24.67
N THR A 80 2.84 -42.11 -23.84
CA THR A 80 1.39 -42.15 -24.17
C THR A 80 0.66 -40.84 -23.86
N LEU A 81 -0.54 -40.67 -24.43
CA LEU A 81 -1.45 -39.53 -24.19
C LEU A 81 -1.82 -39.34 -22.69
N THR A 82 -1.52 -40.33 -21.85
CA THR A 82 -1.74 -40.32 -20.39
C THR A 82 -0.86 -39.32 -19.65
N VAL A 83 0.23 -38.83 -20.25
CA VAL A 83 1.13 -37.86 -19.58
C VAL A 83 0.39 -36.57 -19.24
N ARG A 84 -0.46 -36.08 -20.15
CA ARG A 84 -1.24 -34.85 -19.90
C ARG A 84 -2.25 -35.04 -18.77
N GLU A 85 -3.00 -36.14 -18.79
CA GLU A 85 -4.01 -36.47 -17.77
C GLU A 85 -3.35 -36.72 -16.40
N GLN A 86 -2.20 -37.41 -16.38
CA GLN A 86 -1.43 -37.63 -15.15
C GLN A 86 -0.78 -36.35 -14.61
N MET A 87 -0.34 -35.43 -15.49
CA MET A 87 0.15 -34.11 -15.08
C MET A 87 -0.98 -33.22 -14.54
N GLU A 88 -2.17 -33.28 -15.14
CA GLU A 88 -3.37 -32.58 -14.66
C GLU A 88 -3.79 -33.13 -13.28
N GLN A 89 -3.86 -34.45 -13.13
CA GLN A 89 -4.15 -35.12 -11.86
C GLN A 89 -3.08 -34.81 -10.79
N ALA A 90 -1.79 -34.80 -11.14
CA ALA A 90 -0.72 -34.42 -10.22
C ALA A 90 -0.80 -32.94 -9.83
N GLY A 91 -1.22 -32.07 -10.76
CA GLY A 91 -1.49 -30.66 -10.51
C GLY A 91 -2.61 -30.46 -9.48
N GLU A 92 -3.74 -31.15 -9.65
CA GLU A 92 -4.87 -31.11 -8.72
C GLU A 92 -4.47 -31.63 -7.32
N LEU A 93 -3.76 -32.76 -7.26
CA LEU A 93 -3.26 -33.33 -6.00
C LEU A 93 -2.26 -32.39 -5.31
N TYR A 94 -1.41 -31.71 -6.08
CA TYR A 94 -0.45 -30.74 -5.56
C TYR A 94 -1.13 -29.48 -5.02
N GLU A 95 -2.15 -28.97 -5.72
CA GLU A 95 -2.98 -27.86 -5.25
C GLU A 95 -3.69 -28.21 -3.93
N MET A 96 -4.26 -29.42 -3.83
CA MET A 96 -4.85 -29.93 -2.58
C MET A 96 -3.82 -30.06 -1.46
N LEU A 97 -2.59 -30.53 -1.76
CA LEU A 97 -1.51 -30.63 -0.78
C LEU A 97 -1.11 -29.25 -0.23
N VAL A 98 -0.85 -28.29 -1.11
CA VAL A 98 -0.50 -26.91 -0.73
C VAL A 98 -1.61 -26.31 0.12
N THR A 99 -2.87 -26.49 -0.29
CA THR A 99 -4.04 -26.00 0.44
C THR A 99 -4.17 -26.64 1.83
N THR A 100 -3.99 -27.96 1.93
CA THR A 100 -4.09 -28.70 3.19
C THR A 100 -2.98 -28.32 4.17
N ARG A 101 -1.74 -28.21 3.70
CA ARG A 101 -0.61 -27.72 4.53
C ARG A 101 -0.86 -26.31 5.03
N ARG A 102 -1.32 -25.43 4.15
CA ARG A 102 -1.63 -24.05 4.52
C ARG A 102 -2.77 -23.97 5.54
N THR A 103 -3.75 -24.86 5.47
CA THR A 103 -4.82 -24.96 6.47
C THR A 103 -4.26 -25.35 7.84
N ALA A 104 -3.37 -26.34 7.88
CA ALA A 104 -2.73 -26.75 9.14
C ALA A 104 -1.92 -25.60 9.75
N GLU A 105 -1.17 -24.84 8.94
CA GLU A 105 -0.43 -23.66 9.42
C GLU A 105 -1.36 -22.61 10.05
N LEU A 106 -2.52 -22.35 9.43
CA LEU A 106 -3.48 -21.37 9.93
C LEU A 106 -4.14 -21.83 11.24
N LEU A 107 -4.45 -23.12 11.37
CA LEU A 107 -4.99 -23.70 12.60
C LEU A 107 -3.95 -23.74 13.72
N HIS A 108 -2.71 -24.12 13.41
CA HIS A 108 -1.62 -24.20 14.40
C HIS A 108 -1.33 -22.84 15.04
N GLY A 109 -1.43 -21.76 14.26
CA GLY A 109 -1.20 -20.41 14.76
C GLY A 109 -2.39 -19.77 15.49
N ASP A 110 -3.47 -20.52 15.78
CA ASP A 110 -4.77 -19.99 16.23
C ASP A 110 -5.30 -18.82 15.37
N GLN A 111 -4.86 -18.74 14.10
CA GLN A 111 -5.20 -17.64 13.21
C GLN A 111 -6.61 -17.80 12.64
N ILE A 112 -7.11 -19.04 12.57
CA ILE A 112 -8.48 -19.36 12.17
C ILE A 112 -9.14 -20.26 13.21
N GLN A 113 -10.40 -19.97 13.54
CA GLN A 113 -11.28 -20.92 14.23
C GLN A 113 -12.39 -21.34 13.27
N PRO A 114 -12.40 -22.59 12.79
CA PRO A 114 -13.46 -23.06 11.92
C PRO A 114 -14.80 -23.00 12.69
N PRO A 115 -15.89 -22.55 12.06
CA PRO A 115 -17.17 -22.35 12.75
C PRO A 115 -17.79 -23.66 13.27
N HIS A 116 -17.35 -24.81 12.73
CA HIS A 116 -17.73 -26.14 13.16
C HIS A 116 -16.51 -27.06 13.16
N PRO A 117 -16.52 -28.16 13.94
CA PRO A 117 -15.49 -29.19 13.86
C PRO A 117 -15.33 -29.68 12.42
N ILE A 118 -14.08 -29.74 11.95
CA ILE A 118 -13.76 -30.17 10.58
C ILE A 118 -13.93 -31.70 10.51
N ILE A 119 -15.07 -32.17 10.00
CA ILE A 119 -15.36 -33.61 9.82
C ILE A 119 -14.77 -34.11 8.50
N GLU A 120 -14.84 -33.30 7.44
CA GLU A 120 -14.31 -33.57 6.09
C GLU A 120 -13.17 -32.59 5.75
N PRO A 121 -12.24 -32.92 4.84
CA PRO A 121 -11.16 -32.01 4.49
C PRO A 121 -11.78 -30.73 3.92
N PRO A 122 -11.38 -29.56 4.40
CA PRO A 122 -11.94 -28.33 3.88
C PRO A 122 -11.63 -28.22 2.39
N THR A 123 -12.61 -27.84 1.60
CA THR A 123 -12.39 -27.54 0.18
C THR A 123 -11.43 -26.37 0.05
N VAL A 124 -10.77 -26.23 -1.10
CA VAL A 124 -9.90 -25.08 -1.39
C VAL A 124 -10.65 -23.76 -1.14
N GLN A 125 -11.93 -23.71 -1.50
CA GLN A 125 -12.81 -22.56 -1.27
C GLN A 125 -13.05 -22.29 0.23
N GLN A 126 -13.20 -23.32 1.07
CA GLN A 126 -13.36 -23.15 2.52
C GLN A 126 -12.08 -22.66 3.18
N VAL A 127 -10.92 -23.22 2.80
CA VAL A 127 -9.61 -22.77 3.31
C VAL A 127 -9.36 -21.32 2.92
N ARG A 128 -9.63 -20.98 1.66
CA ARG A 128 -9.55 -19.61 1.17
C ARG A 128 -10.43 -18.67 1.98
N ARG A 129 -11.69 -19.05 2.19
CA ARG A 129 -12.64 -18.32 3.03
C ARG A 129 -12.11 -18.09 4.44
N TRP A 130 -11.46 -19.09 5.05
CA TRP A 130 -10.86 -18.92 6.38
C TRP A 130 -9.63 -18.01 6.36
N GLN A 131 -8.80 -18.08 5.32
CA GLN A 131 -7.68 -17.15 5.14
C GLN A 131 -8.16 -15.71 5.06
N GLU A 132 -9.22 -15.47 4.29
CA GLU A 132 -9.81 -14.14 4.15
C GLU A 132 -10.41 -13.65 5.48
N LEU A 133 -11.02 -14.54 6.29
CA LEU A 133 -11.52 -14.20 7.64
C LEU A 133 -10.38 -13.80 8.57
N ALA A 134 -9.34 -14.64 8.67
CA ALA A 134 -8.16 -14.34 9.48
C ALA A 134 -7.50 -13.03 9.06
N PHE A 135 -7.44 -12.81 7.75
CA PHE A 135 -6.88 -11.60 7.19
C PHE A 135 -7.72 -10.36 7.54
N ASN A 136 -9.05 -10.44 7.46
CA ASN A 136 -9.95 -9.38 7.93
C ASN A 136 -9.72 -9.05 9.41
N ASP A 137 -9.63 -10.07 10.25
CA ASP A 137 -9.45 -9.89 11.69
C ASP A 137 -8.08 -9.28 12.01
N GLU A 138 -7.03 -9.69 11.29
CA GLU A 138 -5.73 -9.04 11.37
C GLU A 138 -5.81 -7.57 10.95
N LEU A 139 -6.49 -7.24 9.86
CA LEU A 139 -6.65 -5.85 9.42
C LEU A 139 -7.42 -5.01 10.44
N ARG A 140 -8.52 -5.53 11.02
CA ARG A 140 -9.26 -4.85 12.09
C ARG A 140 -8.37 -4.63 13.31
N ARG A 141 -7.61 -5.65 13.73
CA ARG A 141 -6.70 -5.57 14.87
C ARG A 141 -5.62 -4.52 14.64
N ARG A 142 -4.99 -4.51 13.46
CA ARG A 142 -3.97 -3.52 13.06
C ARG A 142 -4.55 -2.12 13.03
N THR A 143 -5.71 -1.95 12.43
CA THR A 143 -6.42 -0.67 12.37
C THR A 143 -6.74 -0.13 13.76
N LYS A 144 -7.29 -0.97 14.65
CA LYS A 144 -7.58 -0.60 16.04
C LYS A 144 -6.32 -0.20 16.81
N ASN A 145 -5.20 -0.90 16.59
CA ASN A 145 -3.92 -0.55 17.18
C ASN A 145 -3.44 0.82 16.69
N ARG A 146 -3.50 1.08 15.37
CA ARG A 146 -3.17 2.38 14.77
C ARG A 146 -4.03 3.50 15.32
N GLU A 147 -5.33 3.28 15.45
CA GLU A 147 -6.28 4.24 16.02
C GLU A 147 -5.96 4.55 17.49
N THR A 148 -5.58 3.54 18.27
CA THR A 148 -5.18 3.71 19.68
C THR A 148 -3.92 4.57 19.80
N ILE A 149 -2.88 4.25 19.03
CA ILE A 149 -1.62 5.01 18.98
C ILE A 149 -1.91 6.45 18.53
N ALA A 150 -2.67 6.61 17.45
CA ALA A 150 -2.92 7.91 16.88
C ALA A 150 -3.75 8.79 17.81
N THR A 151 -4.70 8.23 18.58
CA THR A 151 -5.46 8.96 19.61
C THR A 151 -4.58 9.40 20.76
N SER A 152 -3.60 8.59 21.17
CA SER A 152 -2.65 8.97 22.24
C SER A 152 -1.71 10.11 21.85
N GLY A 153 -1.45 10.29 20.55
CA GLY A 153 -0.59 11.35 20.02
C GLY A 153 -1.32 12.61 19.55
N GLN A 154 -2.63 12.72 19.80
CA GLN A 154 -3.41 13.90 19.42
C GLN A 154 -3.11 15.10 20.32
N ASP A 155 -3.16 16.29 19.74
CA ASP A 155 -3.13 17.54 20.50
C ASP A 155 -4.57 17.93 20.88
N PRO A 156 -4.96 17.83 22.16
CA PRO A 156 -6.32 18.14 22.60
C PRO A 156 -6.66 19.63 22.52
N GLN A 157 -5.68 20.52 22.29
CA GLN A 157 -5.92 21.95 22.12
C GLN A 157 -6.43 22.30 20.72
N LEU A 158 -6.26 21.41 19.74
CA LEU A 158 -6.72 21.61 18.38
C LEU A 158 -8.19 21.20 18.23
N ALA A 159 -8.97 22.04 17.54
CA ALA A 159 -10.32 21.66 17.15
C ALA A 159 -10.29 20.39 16.25
N PRO A 160 -11.20 19.42 16.47
CA PRO A 160 -11.22 18.20 15.69
C PRO A 160 -11.58 18.47 14.22
N ALA A 161 -10.89 17.80 13.29
CA ALA A 161 -11.32 17.73 11.90
C ALA A 161 -12.58 16.85 11.80
N ARG A 162 -13.68 17.42 11.32
CA ARG A 162 -14.98 16.75 11.29
C ARG A 162 -15.24 16.16 9.93
N TRP A 163 -15.48 14.85 9.93
CA TRP A 163 -15.75 14.05 8.75
C TRP A 163 -17.14 13.45 8.80
N ARG A 164 -17.79 13.41 7.64
CA ARG A 164 -19.13 12.84 7.49
C ARG A 164 -19.12 11.81 6.37
N ILE A 165 -19.36 10.55 6.71
CA ILE A 165 -19.47 9.45 5.75
C ILE A 165 -20.90 9.43 5.23
N ILE A 166 -21.04 9.72 3.93
CA ILE A 166 -22.34 9.83 3.25
C ILE A 166 -22.68 8.58 2.45
N CYS A 167 -21.67 7.79 2.09
CA CYS A 167 -21.81 6.52 1.39
C CYS A 167 -20.76 5.54 1.92
N HIS A 168 -21.16 4.28 2.11
CA HIS A 168 -20.24 3.17 2.36
C HIS A 168 -20.86 1.89 1.81
N GLU A 169 -20.18 1.28 0.85
CA GLU A 169 -20.66 0.11 0.13
C GLU A 169 -20.02 -1.18 0.68
N PRO A 170 -20.63 -2.36 0.45
CA PRO A 170 -20.08 -3.64 0.90
C PRO A 170 -18.70 -4.00 0.32
N ASN A 171 -18.33 -3.40 -0.81
CA ASN A 171 -17.02 -3.57 -1.48
C ASN A 171 -15.89 -2.74 -0.82
N GLY A 172 -16.19 -1.97 0.24
CA GLY A 172 -15.22 -1.11 0.92
C GLY A 172 -15.09 0.30 0.34
N TYR A 173 -15.81 0.62 -0.74
CA TYR A 173 -15.94 1.98 -1.24
C TYR A 173 -16.65 2.87 -0.22
N PHE A 174 -16.21 4.12 -0.09
CA PHE A 174 -16.88 5.10 0.73
C PHE A 174 -16.74 6.51 0.15
N GLU A 175 -17.68 7.38 0.52
CA GLU A 175 -17.61 8.82 0.28
C GLU A 175 -17.70 9.58 1.60
N ALA A 176 -16.80 10.56 1.77
CA ALA A 176 -16.70 11.39 2.95
C ALA A 176 -16.67 12.87 2.58
N LEU A 177 -17.26 13.71 3.45
CA LEU A 177 -17.19 15.16 3.37
C LEU A 177 -16.43 15.68 4.59
N HIS A 178 -15.50 16.60 4.36
CA HIS A 178 -14.83 17.35 5.43
C HIS A 178 -15.64 18.60 5.75
N ARG A 179 -15.92 18.89 7.02
CA ARG A 179 -16.47 20.18 7.45
C ARG A 179 -15.32 21.07 7.90
N ASP A 180 -15.21 22.25 7.31
CA ASP A 180 -14.24 23.24 7.75
C ASP A 180 -14.62 23.86 9.10
N GLU A 181 -13.76 24.74 9.60
CA GLU A 181 -13.93 25.43 10.89
C GLU A 181 -15.16 26.36 10.91
N HIS A 182 -15.69 26.72 9.74
CA HIS A 182 -16.90 27.52 9.56
C HIS A 182 -18.15 26.66 9.33
N GLY A 183 -18.00 25.34 9.32
CA GLY A 183 -19.08 24.39 9.09
C GLY A 183 -19.48 24.24 7.62
N LEU A 184 -18.74 24.83 6.69
CA LEU A 184 -18.93 24.65 5.25
C LEU A 184 -18.41 23.27 4.85
N LEU A 185 -19.13 22.63 3.93
CA LEU A 185 -18.74 21.33 3.39
C LEU A 185 -17.64 21.53 2.35
N GLY A 186 -16.52 20.87 2.56
CA GLY A 186 -15.43 20.76 1.61
C GLY A 186 -15.73 19.79 0.47
N PRO A 187 -14.73 19.47 -0.37
CA PRO A 187 -14.92 18.55 -1.48
C PRO A 187 -15.27 17.14 -0.99
N VAL A 188 -15.84 16.34 -1.89
CA VAL A 188 -16.07 14.92 -1.64
C VAL A 188 -14.74 14.18 -1.71
N TYR A 189 -14.48 13.36 -0.69
CA TYR A 189 -13.37 12.42 -0.64
C TYR A 189 -13.94 11.04 -0.92
N ARG A 190 -13.52 10.45 -2.03
CA ARG A 190 -13.91 9.08 -2.38
C ARG A 190 -12.77 8.16 -2.00
N GLY A 191 -13.05 7.05 -1.37
CA GLY A 191 -12.01 6.15 -0.92
C GLY A 191 -12.43 4.71 -1.03
N TRP A 192 -11.46 3.87 -0.77
CA TRP A 192 -11.65 2.44 -0.61
C TRP A 192 -10.87 2.01 0.61
N VAL A 193 -11.51 1.23 1.49
CA VAL A 193 -10.86 0.60 2.63
C VAL A 193 -11.23 -0.89 2.67
N PRO A 194 -10.34 -1.74 3.17
CA PRO A 194 -10.64 -3.16 3.28
C PRO A 194 -11.64 -3.48 4.40
N VAL A 195 -11.68 -2.66 5.45
CA VAL A 195 -12.61 -2.82 6.58
C VAL A 195 -13.14 -1.43 6.98
N PRO A 196 -14.42 -1.28 7.36
CA PRO A 196 -14.99 0.02 7.74
C PRO A 196 -14.21 0.74 8.85
N GLU A 197 -13.60 -0.02 9.76
CA GLU A 197 -12.78 0.49 10.86
C GLU A 197 -11.56 1.27 10.38
N ALA A 198 -11.11 1.09 9.12
CA ALA A 198 -9.96 1.78 8.55
C ALA A 198 -10.30 3.16 7.97
N VAL A 199 -11.59 3.50 7.83
CA VAL A 199 -12.04 4.81 7.32
C VAL A 199 -11.44 5.97 8.15
N PRO A 200 -11.52 5.97 9.50
CA PRO A 200 -10.90 7.04 10.30
C PRO A 200 -9.41 7.19 10.05
N GLU A 201 -8.65 6.09 9.86
CA GLU A 201 -7.20 6.18 9.63
C GLU A 201 -6.87 6.89 8.31
N VAL A 202 -7.54 6.50 7.21
CA VAL A 202 -7.27 7.11 5.90
C VAL A 202 -7.71 8.58 5.86
N LEU A 203 -8.78 8.93 6.58
CA LEU A 203 -9.26 10.32 6.71
C LEU A 203 -8.37 11.16 7.63
N ARG A 204 -7.86 10.58 8.73
CA ARG A 204 -6.98 11.27 9.70
C ARG A 204 -5.83 11.99 9.03
N ARG A 205 -5.23 11.35 8.04
CA ARG A 205 -4.05 11.86 7.33
C ARG A 205 -4.33 13.10 6.49
N TRP A 206 -5.58 13.36 6.13
CA TRP A 206 -5.98 14.62 5.50
C TRP A 206 -5.98 15.79 6.47
N SER A 207 -6.05 15.52 7.78
CA SER A 207 -5.98 16.53 8.82
C SER A 207 -4.56 17.06 8.95
N ALA A 208 -4.44 18.38 9.05
CA ALA A 208 -3.20 19.09 9.30
C ALA A 208 -3.39 20.00 10.54
N PRO A 209 -2.45 20.00 11.50
CA PRO A 209 -1.29 19.10 11.60
C PRO A 209 -1.71 17.63 11.83
N ALA A 210 -0.77 16.69 11.71
CA ALA A 210 -1.02 15.26 11.86
C ALA A 210 -1.52 14.86 13.27
N THR A 211 -1.26 15.71 14.27
CA THR A 211 -1.74 15.59 15.65
C THR A 211 -3.17 16.09 15.85
N ARG A 212 -3.80 16.70 14.83
CA ARG A 212 -5.18 17.20 14.92
C ARG A 212 -6.14 16.04 15.18
N PRO A 213 -7.00 16.12 16.21
CA PRO A 213 -8.04 15.12 16.44
C PRO A 213 -8.99 14.99 15.25
N ILE A 214 -9.63 13.84 15.09
CA ILE A 214 -10.70 13.67 14.09
C ILE A 214 -11.99 13.20 14.74
N GLU A 215 -13.09 13.62 14.16
CA GLU A 215 -14.44 13.18 14.50
C GLU A 215 -15.09 12.64 13.23
N VAL A 216 -15.52 11.38 13.23
CA VAL A 216 -16.15 10.73 12.07
C VAL A 216 -17.60 10.41 12.41
N THR A 217 -18.52 10.97 11.63
CA THR A 217 -19.96 10.73 11.73
C THR A 217 -20.44 9.94 10.52
N TRP A 218 -21.36 8.98 10.71
CA TRP A 218 -21.90 8.13 9.66
C TRP A 218 -23.36 8.48 9.40
N GLU A 219 -23.69 8.91 8.19
CA GLU A 219 -25.09 9.13 7.75
C GLU A 219 -25.67 7.89 7.08
N CYS A 220 -24.82 7.02 6.56
CA CYS A 220 -25.18 5.69 6.10
C CYS A 220 -24.99 4.67 7.23
N THR A 221 -25.73 3.56 7.18
CA THR A 221 -25.34 2.38 7.96
C THR A 221 -24.07 1.82 7.33
N PRO A 222 -22.95 1.68 8.08
CA PRO A 222 -21.76 1.04 7.55
C PRO A 222 -22.16 -0.31 7.01
N ALA A 223 -21.96 -0.53 5.71
CA ALA A 223 -22.14 -1.84 5.12
C ALA A 223 -21.03 -2.74 5.69
N TRP A 224 -21.35 -3.42 6.79
CA TRP A 224 -20.46 -4.44 7.33
C TRP A 224 -20.30 -5.51 6.26
N PRO A 225 -19.06 -5.84 5.88
CA PRO A 225 -18.85 -6.95 4.97
C PRO A 225 -19.43 -8.21 5.64
N GLN A 226 -20.61 -8.66 5.19
CA GLN A 226 -20.99 -10.06 5.39
C GLN A 226 -20.09 -10.98 4.56
N ALA A 227 -19.45 -10.39 3.54
CA ALA A 227 -18.49 -11.01 2.65
C ALA A 227 -17.05 -10.74 3.07
N LEU A 228 -16.19 -11.67 2.66
CA LEU A 228 -14.79 -11.73 2.96
C LEU A 228 -13.98 -10.78 2.10
N LEU A 229 -12.88 -10.24 2.62
CA LEU A 229 -12.02 -9.47 1.74
C LEU A 229 -11.45 -10.34 0.62
N PRO A 230 -11.23 -9.77 -0.57
CA PRO A 230 -11.75 -8.50 -1.05
C PRO A 230 -12.78 -8.70 -2.16
N TYR A 231 -13.99 -8.17 -1.95
CA TYR A 231 -14.78 -7.69 -3.09
C TYR A 231 -14.15 -6.39 -3.61
N GLY A 232 -13.48 -6.47 -4.76
CA GLY A 232 -13.47 -5.44 -5.78
C GLY A 232 -13.05 -4.01 -5.40
N GLY A 233 -11.85 -3.84 -4.83
CA GLY A 233 -11.12 -2.59 -5.06
C GLY A 233 -10.68 -2.49 -6.53
N TRP A 234 -10.32 -1.29 -6.99
CA TRP A 234 -9.91 -0.88 -8.36
C TRP A 234 -8.64 -1.59 -8.92
N LEU A 235 -8.37 -2.82 -8.49
CA LEU A 235 -7.14 -3.54 -8.75
C LEU A 235 -7.40 -4.59 -9.83
N PRO A 236 -6.78 -4.43 -11.02
CA PRO A 236 -6.70 -5.50 -12.00
C PRO A 236 -6.17 -6.77 -11.30
N ASP A 237 -6.76 -7.92 -11.64
CA ASP A 237 -6.37 -9.25 -11.16
C ASP A 237 -6.87 -9.67 -9.76
N HIS A 238 -7.76 -8.90 -9.11
CA HIS A 238 -8.46 -9.41 -7.93
C HIS A 238 -9.53 -10.44 -8.27
N HIS A 239 -9.51 -11.56 -7.56
CA HIS A 239 -10.41 -12.69 -7.79
C HIS A 239 -11.84 -12.33 -7.34
N ASN A 240 -12.85 -12.69 -8.13
CA ASN A 240 -14.27 -12.32 -7.95
C ASN A 240 -14.59 -10.84 -8.23
N ASN A 241 -14.07 -10.32 -9.35
CA ASN A 241 -14.66 -9.13 -9.97
C ASN A 241 -16.12 -9.47 -10.29
N ASP A 242 -17.05 -9.08 -9.40
CA ASP A 242 -18.47 -9.31 -9.59
C ASP A 242 -18.90 -8.54 -10.86
N PRO A 243 -19.22 -9.24 -11.96
CA PRO A 243 -19.60 -8.57 -13.19
C PRO A 243 -20.92 -7.79 -13.04
N ASP A 244 -21.74 -8.13 -12.04
CA ASP A 244 -23.03 -7.52 -11.76
C ASP A 244 -22.94 -6.33 -10.80
N HIS A 245 -21.80 -6.16 -10.12
CA HIS A 245 -21.59 -4.99 -9.28
C HIS A 245 -21.29 -3.76 -10.14
N VAL A 246 -22.34 -2.96 -10.38
CA VAL A 246 -22.27 -1.68 -11.08
C VAL A 246 -21.33 -0.76 -10.30
N ARG A 247 -20.14 -0.59 -10.85
CA ARG A 247 -19.06 0.22 -10.27
C ARG A 247 -19.54 1.65 -10.04
N THR A 248 -19.39 2.15 -8.81
CA THR A 248 -19.42 3.58 -8.57
C THR A 248 -18.23 4.18 -9.34
N ALA A 249 -18.52 5.09 -10.28
CA ALA A 249 -17.50 5.66 -11.15
C ALA A 249 -16.39 6.27 -10.28
N GLY A 250 -15.14 5.86 -10.52
CA GLY A 250 -13.99 6.50 -9.89
C GLY A 250 -14.01 8.00 -10.19
N ILE A 251 -13.42 8.82 -9.31
CA ILE A 251 -13.34 10.27 -9.50
C ILE A 251 -12.90 10.56 -10.93
N ARG A 252 -13.77 11.18 -11.71
CA ARG A 252 -13.33 11.95 -12.86
C ARG A 252 -13.07 13.33 -12.31
N GLY A 253 -11.81 13.74 -12.17
CA GLY A 253 -11.48 15.10 -11.71
C GLY A 253 -12.21 16.20 -12.49
N ALA A 254 -12.66 15.89 -13.71
CA ALA A 254 -13.56 16.69 -14.52
C ALA A 254 -14.94 16.97 -13.88
N GLU A 255 -15.55 16.00 -13.19
CA GLU A 255 -16.87 16.16 -12.54
C GLU A 255 -16.78 17.14 -11.36
N VAL A 256 -15.80 16.97 -10.48
CA VAL A 256 -15.58 17.88 -9.33
C VAL A 256 -15.31 19.31 -9.81
N TRP A 257 -14.56 19.46 -10.90
CA TRP A 257 -14.34 20.76 -11.50
C TRP A 257 -15.66 21.36 -12.04
N GLN A 258 -16.49 20.56 -12.70
CA GLN A 258 -17.75 21.01 -13.30
C GLN A 258 -18.76 21.50 -12.24
N ASP A 259 -18.83 20.82 -11.09
CA ASP A 259 -19.72 21.20 -9.99
C ASP A 259 -19.47 22.63 -9.47
N ASN A 260 -18.24 23.14 -9.63
CA ASN A 260 -17.82 24.48 -9.17
C ASN A 260 -17.07 25.26 -10.26
N ALA A 261 -17.46 25.07 -11.53
CA ALA A 261 -16.71 25.57 -12.68
C ALA A 261 -16.47 27.08 -12.65
N GLU A 262 -17.47 27.87 -12.24
CA GLU A 262 -17.36 29.33 -12.17
C GLU A 262 -16.31 29.77 -11.14
N ALA A 263 -16.40 29.27 -9.90
CA ALA A 263 -15.43 29.59 -8.85
C ALA A 263 -14.00 29.17 -9.23
N HIS A 264 -13.83 28.05 -9.92
CA HIS A 264 -12.53 27.61 -10.42
C HIS A 264 -11.99 28.49 -11.55
N ARG A 265 -12.86 28.94 -12.47
CA ARG A 265 -12.51 29.89 -13.53
C ARG A 265 -12.11 31.24 -12.95
N GLU A 266 -12.87 31.76 -12.00
CA GLU A 266 -12.55 33.00 -11.29
C GLU A 266 -11.19 32.93 -10.59
N ARG A 267 -10.92 31.83 -9.86
CA ARG A 267 -9.63 31.61 -9.21
C ARG A 267 -8.48 31.54 -10.22
N PHE A 268 -8.69 30.86 -11.35
CA PHE A 268 -7.68 30.77 -12.41
C PHE A 268 -7.42 32.13 -13.08
N ALA A 269 -8.48 32.91 -13.32
CA ALA A 269 -8.39 34.27 -13.85
C ALA A 269 -7.64 35.22 -12.90
N ASP A 270 -7.89 35.14 -11.59
CA ASP A 270 -7.13 35.91 -10.59
C ASP A 270 -5.63 35.55 -10.62
N MET A 271 -5.29 34.27 -10.72
CA MET A 271 -3.88 33.85 -10.84
C MET A 271 -3.22 34.38 -12.12
N MET A 272 -3.93 34.35 -13.25
CA MET A 272 -3.45 34.96 -14.50
C MET A 272 -3.21 36.46 -14.33
N HIS A 273 -4.15 37.16 -13.71
CA HIS A 273 -4.03 38.60 -13.46
C HIS A 273 -2.81 38.92 -12.60
N ARG A 274 -2.63 38.23 -11.48
CA ARG A 274 -1.46 38.40 -10.59
C ARG A 274 -0.15 38.08 -11.28
N LEU A 275 -0.10 37.02 -12.11
CA LEU A 275 1.09 36.69 -12.90
C LEU A 275 1.45 37.83 -13.85
N ARG A 276 0.47 38.39 -14.57
CA ARG A 276 0.68 39.51 -15.50
C ARG A 276 1.19 40.77 -14.79
N GLN A 277 0.65 41.07 -13.61
CA GLN A 277 1.07 42.24 -12.81
C GLN A 277 2.54 42.15 -12.34
N ARG A 278 3.02 40.96 -12.01
CA ARG A 278 4.40 40.74 -11.54
C ARG A 278 5.37 40.32 -12.65
N TRP A 279 4.88 40.18 -13.88
CA TRP A 279 5.72 39.75 -14.99
C TRP A 279 6.81 40.81 -15.24
N PRO A 280 8.09 40.44 -15.29
CA PRO A 280 9.16 41.41 -15.42
C PRO A 280 9.11 42.12 -16.78
N HIS A 281 8.67 43.37 -16.80
CA HIS A 281 8.66 44.20 -18.00
C HIS A 281 10.09 44.45 -18.49
N GLY A 282 10.35 44.22 -19.78
CA GLY A 282 11.65 44.46 -20.41
C GLY A 282 12.70 43.35 -20.24
N GLN A 283 12.35 42.21 -19.61
CA GLN A 283 13.22 41.03 -19.61
C GLN A 283 13.14 40.22 -20.91
N SER A 284 14.24 39.53 -21.18
CA SER A 284 14.42 38.50 -22.20
C SER A 284 13.20 37.57 -22.27
N GLY A 285 12.71 37.31 -23.49
CA GLY A 285 11.41 36.64 -23.72
C GLY A 285 11.18 35.35 -22.92
N ILE A 286 9.93 34.90 -22.83
CA ILE A 286 9.43 33.83 -21.94
C ILE A 286 10.39 32.65 -21.75
N THR A 287 10.97 32.11 -22.84
CA THR A 287 11.94 31.00 -22.77
C THR A 287 13.18 31.31 -21.94
N ALA A 288 13.74 32.52 -22.05
CA ALA A 288 14.91 32.94 -21.30
C ALA A 288 14.60 33.09 -19.81
N PHE A 289 13.46 33.71 -19.48
CA PHE A 289 12.95 33.78 -18.11
C PHE A 289 12.78 32.39 -17.49
N LEU A 290 12.10 31.47 -18.18
CA LEU A 290 11.87 30.10 -17.69
C LEU A 290 13.19 29.34 -17.48
N LYS A 291 14.19 29.55 -18.35
CA LYS A 291 15.52 28.95 -18.19
C LYS A 291 16.25 29.50 -16.95
N GLN A 292 16.17 30.81 -16.72
CA GLN A 292 16.76 31.45 -15.55
C GLN A 292 16.10 30.97 -14.25
N GLU A 293 14.77 30.94 -14.20
CA GLU A 293 14.04 30.43 -13.03
C GLU A 293 14.29 28.95 -12.78
N ALA A 294 14.39 28.13 -13.83
CA ALA A 294 14.77 26.73 -13.69
C ALA A 294 16.16 26.58 -13.07
N ALA A 295 17.15 27.34 -13.54
CA ALA A 295 18.50 27.31 -12.98
C ALA A 295 18.52 27.72 -11.50
N ARG A 296 17.79 28.79 -11.14
CA ARG A 296 17.66 29.25 -9.75
C ARG A 296 16.99 28.19 -8.87
N LEU A 297 15.86 27.63 -9.29
CA LEU A 297 15.17 26.57 -8.55
C LEU A 297 16.02 25.31 -8.40
N ASN A 298 16.78 24.91 -9.43
CA ASN A 298 17.63 23.72 -9.33
C ASN A 298 18.82 23.92 -8.38
N ALA A 299 19.29 25.15 -8.18
CA ALA A 299 20.33 25.47 -7.20
C ALA A 299 19.78 25.55 -5.77
N ASP A 300 18.68 26.29 -5.58
CA ASP A 300 18.19 26.63 -4.25
C ASP A 300 17.17 25.61 -3.71
N GLN A 301 16.41 24.99 -4.60
CA GLN A 301 15.22 24.18 -4.28
C GLN A 301 15.10 22.97 -5.22
N PRO A 302 16.14 22.12 -5.29
CA PRO A 302 16.13 20.96 -6.16
C PRO A 302 14.95 20.04 -5.81
N GLN A 303 14.49 19.29 -6.82
CA GLN A 303 13.48 18.27 -6.61
C GLN A 303 14.01 17.19 -5.68
N ALA A 304 13.13 16.65 -4.83
CA ALA A 304 13.43 15.50 -4.01
C ALA A 304 13.59 14.24 -4.88
N SER A 305 14.32 13.25 -4.37
CA SER A 305 14.44 11.94 -5.04
C SER A 305 13.08 11.27 -5.18
N SER A 306 12.86 10.47 -6.23
CA SER A 306 11.62 9.70 -6.37
C SER A 306 11.43 8.74 -5.19
N LEU A 307 10.24 8.75 -4.59
CA LEU A 307 9.93 7.78 -3.55
C LEU A 307 9.74 6.38 -4.14
N PRO A 308 10.21 5.33 -3.43
CA PRO A 308 9.82 3.96 -3.72
C PRO A 308 8.29 3.83 -3.77
N SER A 309 7.76 3.23 -4.83
CA SER A 309 6.31 3.12 -5.06
C SER A 309 5.58 2.44 -3.91
N HIS A 310 6.23 1.52 -3.19
CA HIS A 310 5.63 0.84 -2.04
C HIS A 310 5.40 1.74 -0.82
N LEU A 311 6.08 2.88 -0.73
CA LEU A 311 5.81 3.89 0.31
C LEU A 311 4.65 4.83 -0.07
N THR A 312 4.26 4.84 -1.34
CA THR A 312 3.28 5.78 -1.90
C THR A 312 2.12 5.09 -2.63
N SER A 313 2.06 3.76 -2.59
CA SER A 313 1.02 2.96 -3.23
C SER A 313 0.57 1.84 -2.31
N ALA A 314 -0.74 1.72 -2.13
CA ALA A 314 -1.36 0.59 -1.45
C ALA A 314 -1.34 -0.72 -2.27
N SER A 315 -0.50 -0.81 -3.32
CA SER A 315 -0.43 -1.97 -4.20
C SER A 315 -0.08 -3.25 -3.43
N HIS A 316 -0.81 -4.32 -3.73
CA HIS A 316 -0.52 -5.64 -3.20
C HIS A 316 0.87 -6.11 -3.63
N ARG A 317 1.54 -6.83 -2.74
CA ARG A 317 2.64 -7.69 -3.17
C ARG A 317 2.09 -8.88 -3.93
N ARG A 318 2.81 -9.31 -4.97
CA ARG A 318 2.45 -10.49 -5.79
C ARG A 318 2.35 -11.79 -4.98
N ASP A 319 2.97 -11.84 -3.80
CA ASP A 319 2.93 -12.99 -2.89
C ASP A 319 1.70 -13.00 -1.97
N GLY A 320 0.74 -12.07 -2.17
CA GLY A 320 -0.45 -11.93 -1.34
C GLY A 320 -0.19 -11.28 0.02
N SER A 321 1.06 -10.99 0.37
CA SER A 321 1.47 -10.45 1.67
C SER A 321 1.58 -8.92 1.66
N LEU A 322 0.52 -8.20 1.30
CA LEU A 322 0.28 -6.86 1.85
C LEU A 322 -1.05 -6.30 1.37
N VAL A 323 -1.82 -5.74 2.30
CA VAL A 323 -2.90 -4.79 2.04
C VAL A 323 -2.52 -3.50 2.72
N GLY A 324 -2.28 -2.43 1.96
CA GLY A 324 -2.40 -1.10 2.54
C GLY A 324 -3.85 -0.93 3.02
N LEU A 325 -4.08 -0.19 4.10
CA LEU A 325 -5.42 0.03 4.67
C LEU A 325 -6.34 0.93 3.83
N GLY A 326 -6.17 0.88 2.51
CA GLY A 326 -6.98 1.62 1.57
C GLY A 326 -6.30 2.85 0.97
N TYR A 327 -7.11 3.65 0.30
CA TYR A 327 -6.71 4.93 -0.26
C TYR A 327 -7.91 5.87 -0.31
N THR A 328 -7.62 7.14 -0.56
CA THR A 328 -8.61 8.20 -0.77
C THR A 328 -8.18 9.03 -1.96
N VAL A 329 -9.14 9.56 -2.69
CA VAL A 329 -8.96 10.46 -3.81
C VAL A 329 -9.90 11.65 -3.62
N THR A 330 -9.42 12.84 -3.94
CA THR A 330 -10.22 14.07 -4.04
C THR A 330 -9.64 14.92 -5.16
N ALA A 331 -10.22 16.09 -5.41
CA ALA A 331 -9.63 17.08 -6.31
C ALA A 331 -9.58 18.43 -5.61
N GLY A 332 -8.53 19.20 -5.88
CA GLY A 332 -8.29 20.44 -5.16
C GLY A 332 -7.18 21.28 -5.75
N TRP A 333 -7.10 22.51 -5.27
CA TRP A 333 -6.00 23.42 -5.56
C TRP A 333 -4.86 23.17 -4.56
N ILE A 334 -3.68 22.79 -5.05
CA ILE A 334 -2.47 22.64 -4.23
C ILE A 334 -1.48 23.76 -4.51
N ASP A 335 -0.68 24.14 -3.51
CA ASP A 335 0.44 25.07 -3.71
C ASP A 335 1.61 24.34 -4.42
N PRO A 336 2.08 24.80 -5.59
CA PRO A 336 3.23 24.21 -6.27
C PRO A 336 4.51 24.08 -5.43
N ILE A 337 4.67 24.85 -4.34
CA ILE A 337 5.82 24.69 -3.41
C ILE A 337 5.82 23.35 -2.69
N THR A 338 4.64 22.75 -2.50
CA THR A 338 4.46 21.47 -1.81
C THR A 338 4.75 20.27 -2.73
N VAL A 339 5.01 20.50 -4.02
CA VAL A 339 5.38 19.44 -4.98
C VAL A 339 6.88 19.16 -4.86
N ALA A 340 7.20 18.03 -4.23
CA ALA A 340 8.58 17.62 -3.97
C ALA A 340 9.25 16.97 -5.20
N ASN A 341 8.50 16.23 -6.02
CA ASN A 341 9.04 15.47 -7.14
C ASN A 341 8.04 15.37 -8.30
N THR A 342 8.48 15.55 -9.54
CA THR A 342 7.67 15.46 -10.76
C THR A 342 8.07 14.30 -11.68
N GLY A 343 8.84 13.34 -11.18
CA GLY A 343 9.40 12.23 -11.97
C GLY A 343 10.61 12.62 -12.84
N THR A 344 11.06 13.87 -12.77
CA THR A 344 12.27 14.36 -13.43
C THR A 344 13.35 14.69 -12.39
N ARG A 345 14.62 14.72 -12.80
CA ARG A 345 15.73 15.03 -11.89
C ARG A 345 15.84 16.53 -11.60
N GLN A 346 15.42 17.38 -12.53
CA GLN A 346 15.60 18.83 -12.47
C GLN A 346 14.36 19.55 -12.98
N TRP A 347 14.09 20.74 -12.43
CA TRP A 347 13.05 21.61 -12.93
C TRP A 347 13.32 21.99 -14.39
N ASN A 348 12.31 21.83 -15.24
CA ASN A 348 12.31 22.14 -16.68
C ASN A 348 13.24 21.26 -17.53
N ASP A 349 13.64 20.08 -17.02
CA ASP A 349 14.39 19.08 -17.80
C ASP A 349 13.50 17.90 -18.20
N PHE A 350 13.17 17.84 -19.49
CA PHE A 350 12.34 16.79 -20.07
C PHE A 350 13.10 15.94 -21.10
N ALA A 351 14.44 15.98 -21.13
CA ALA A 351 15.23 15.23 -22.12
C ALA A 351 14.72 15.38 -23.57
N ASN A 352 14.38 16.61 -23.98
CA ASN A 352 13.77 16.98 -25.27
C ASN A 352 12.32 16.53 -25.50
N HIS A 353 11.64 15.95 -24.53
CA HIS A 353 10.22 15.63 -24.65
C HIS A 353 9.35 16.90 -24.57
N ARG A 354 8.83 17.33 -25.73
CA ARG A 354 7.91 18.47 -25.91
C ARG A 354 8.44 19.79 -25.28
N PRO A 355 9.60 20.30 -25.73
CA PRO A 355 10.27 21.43 -25.09
C PRO A 355 9.51 22.76 -25.17
N LYS A 356 8.55 22.89 -26.11
CA LYS A 356 7.73 24.09 -26.30
C LYS A 356 6.52 24.17 -25.37
N THR A 357 6.19 23.11 -24.64
CA THR A 357 4.95 23.04 -23.85
C THR A 357 4.95 24.02 -22.67
N VAL A 358 6.03 24.12 -21.88
CA VAL A 358 6.10 25.06 -20.76
C VAL A 358 6.08 26.53 -21.24
N PRO A 359 6.85 26.92 -22.29
CA PRO A 359 6.71 28.25 -22.90
C PRO A 359 5.29 28.56 -23.37
N ALA A 360 4.62 27.64 -24.08
CA ALA A 360 3.25 27.84 -24.56
C ALA A 360 2.25 28.04 -23.40
N MET A 361 2.42 27.30 -22.30
CA MET A 361 1.59 27.48 -21.09
C MET A 361 1.78 28.86 -20.45
N ALA A 362 3.01 29.38 -20.44
CA ALA A 362 3.31 30.72 -19.94
C ALA A 362 2.74 31.81 -20.87
N GLU A 363 2.90 31.66 -22.19
CA GLU A 363 2.32 32.54 -23.20
C GLU A 363 0.80 32.64 -23.04
N ALA A 364 0.12 31.51 -22.85
CA ALA A 364 -1.32 31.46 -22.68
C ALA A 364 -1.79 32.19 -21.41
N LEU A 365 -1.07 32.07 -20.29
CA LEU A 365 -1.42 32.81 -19.06
C LEU A 365 -1.20 34.32 -19.21
N LEU A 366 -0.20 34.73 -19.98
CA LEU A 366 0.18 36.14 -20.16
C LEU A 366 -0.68 36.86 -21.21
N SER A 367 -1.32 36.14 -22.13
CA SER A 367 -2.20 36.71 -23.16
C SER A 367 -3.39 37.47 -22.56
N GLY A 368 -3.86 37.03 -21.39
CA GLY A 368 -5.08 37.53 -20.75
C GLY A 368 -6.38 36.88 -21.27
N ASP A 369 -6.28 35.92 -22.19
CA ASP A 369 -7.42 35.13 -22.67
C ASP A 369 -7.61 33.89 -21.76
N LEU A 370 -8.65 33.94 -20.94
CA LEU A 370 -8.98 32.90 -19.98
C LEU A 370 -9.29 31.55 -20.65
N GLU A 371 -10.06 31.55 -21.74
CA GLU A 371 -10.49 30.30 -22.37
C GLU A 371 -9.31 29.61 -23.04
N HIS A 372 -8.48 30.39 -23.75
CA HIS A 372 -7.26 29.88 -24.34
C HIS A 372 -6.31 29.31 -23.27
N ALA A 373 -6.15 29.99 -22.14
CA ALA A 373 -5.33 29.51 -21.04
C ALA A 373 -5.87 28.21 -20.43
N LEU A 374 -7.17 28.10 -20.20
CA LEU A 374 -7.80 26.87 -19.69
C LEU A 374 -7.63 25.68 -20.65
N GLU A 375 -7.73 25.94 -21.96
CA GLU A 375 -7.52 24.93 -23.01
C GLU A 375 -6.07 24.42 -23.03
N VAL A 376 -5.09 25.33 -23.09
CA VAL A 376 -3.65 25.00 -23.11
C VAL A 376 -3.22 24.27 -21.84
N TRP A 377 -3.80 24.63 -20.69
CA TRP A 377 -3.55 23.94 -19.43
C TRP A 377 -4.35 22.65 -19.29
N SER A 378 -5.30 22.37 -20.19
CA SER A 378 -6.09 21.13 -20.25
C SER A 378 -6.61 20.69 -18.89
N LEU A 379 -7.06 21.65 -18.06
CA LEU A 379 -7.51 21.37 -16.69
C LEU A 379 -8.76 20.49 -16.67
N LEU A 380 -9.56 20.53 -17.76
CA LEU A 380 -10.83 19.83 -17.90
C LEU A 380 -10.68 18.40 -18.43
N THR A 381 -9.79 18.18 -19.40
CA THR A 381 -9.75 16.93 -20.19
C THR A 381 -8.71 15.94 -19.68
N ALA A 382 -7.69 16.43 -18.98
CA ALA A 382 -6.61 15.62 -18.45
C ALA A 382 -6.10 16.23 -17.15
N PRO A 383 -6.77 16.05 -15.99
CA PRO A 383 -6.32 16.63 -14.73
C PRO A 383 -4.89 16.16 -14.40
N ILE A 384 -4.15 17.00 -13.67
CA ILE A 384 -2.86 16.59 -13.09
C ILE A 384 -3.18 15.63 -11.95
N SER A 385 -2.62 14.43 -11.95
CA SER A 385 -2.79 13.48 -10.84
C SER A 385 -1.53 13.48 -9.97
N VAL A 386 -1.69 13.82 -8.70
CA VAL A 386 -0.61 13.82 -7.71
C VAL A 386 -0.91 12.81 -6.61
N VAL A 387 0.16 12.27 -6.03
CA VAL A 387 0.09 11.45 -4.82
C VAL A 387 0.52 12.31 -3.64
N ARG A 388 -0.37 12.40 -2.65
CA ARG A 388 -0.18 13.08 -1.37
C ARG A 388 0.63 12.18 -0.44
N VAL A 389 1.73 12.72 0.06
CA VAL A 389 2.59 12.09 1.06
C VAL A 389 2.45 12.89 2.35
N HIS A 390 1.87 12.28 3.38
CA HIS A 390 1.62 13.00 4.63
C HIS A 390 2.92 13.37 5.36
N GLY A 391 2.83 14.39 6.19
CA GLY A 391 3.89 14.82 7.10
C GLY A 391 3.32 15.57 8.30
N PRO A 392 4.16 15.98 9.27
CA PRO A 392 3.73 16.49 10.58
C PRO A 392 2.84 17.73 10.53
N ALA A 393 3.21 18.75 9.75
CA ALA A 393 2.48 20.01 9.63
C ALA A 393 1.51 20.06 8.43
N GLY A 394 1.65 19.12 7.49
CA GLY A 394 0.96 19.12 6.21
C GLY A 394 1.63 18.18 5.21
N PRO A 395 1.01 17.97 4.03
CA PRO A 395 1.53 17.05 3.03
C PRO A 395 2.58 17.67 2.11
N LEU A 396 3.41 16.80 1.53
CA LEU A 396 4.05 17.05 0.25
C LEU A 396 3.35 16.23 -0.84
N TYR A 397 3.64 16.54 -2.10
CA TYR A 397 3.11 15.84 -3.24
C TYR A 397 4.23 15.36 -4.16
N HIS A 398 4.02 14.21 -4.80
CA HIS A 398 4.76 13.87 -6.01
C HIS A 398 3.80 13.63 -7.16
N LEU A 399 4.31 13.77 -8.38
CA LEU A 399 3.54 13.47 -9.58
C LEU A 399 3.17 11.97 -9.57
N GLY A 400 1.88 11.67 -9.69
CA GLY A 400 1.37 10.33 -9.90
C GLY A 400 1.31 10.02 -11.40
N SER A 401 0.44 10.74 -12.11
CA SER A 401 0.33 10.62 -13.57
C SER A 401 -0.14 11.94 -14.19
N ASN A 402 0.27 12.18 -15.44
CA ASN A 402 -0.12 13.33 -16.26
C ASN A 402 0.24 14.72 -15.67
N GLY A 403 0.66 15.65 -16.53
CA GLY A 403 0.79 17.05 -16.13
C GLY A 403 2.13 17.47 -15.51
N ALA A 404 3.20 16.71 -15.72
CA ALA A 404 4.56 17.13 -15.39
C ALA A 404 4.83 18.56 -15.89
N HIS A 405 4.62 18.85 -17.18
CA HIS A 405 4.83 20.19 -17.75
C HIS A 405 4.04 21.29 -17.02
N ARG A 406 2.83 21.00 -16.54
CA ARG A 406 1.99 21.97 -15.82
C ARG A 406 2.49 22.24 -14.41
N LEU A 407 2.96 21.21 -13.69
CA LEU A 407 3.60 21.40 -12.39
C LEU A 407 4.91 22.19 -12.52
N HIS A 408 5.73 21.88 -13.52
CA HIS A 408 6.93 22.65 -13.83
C HIS A 408 6.59 24.10 -14.19
N ALA A 409 5.62 24.34 -15.08
CA ALA A 409 5.17 25.69 -15.43
C ALA A 409 4.67 26.45 -14.20
N ALA A 410 3.83 25.83 -13.37
CA ALA A 410 3.30 26.45 -12.16
C ALA A 410 4.42 26.83 -11.17
N ARG A 411 5.42 25.96 -11.00
CA ARG A 411 6.58 26.22 -10.13
C ARG A 411 7.48 27.34 -10.67
N LEU A 412 7.84 27.29 -11.95
CA LEU A 412 8.72 28.28 -12.60
C LEU A 412 8.07 29.65 -12.67
N LEU A 413 6.77 29.68 -12.95
CA LEU A 413 6.00 30.91 -12.98
C LEU A 413 5.65 31.39 -11.59
N GLY A 414 5.83 30.62 -10.52
CA GLY A 414 5.45 31.00 -9.15
C GLY A 414 3.94 31.17 -8.97
N LEU A 415 3.13 30.31 -9.60
CA LEU A 415 1.68 30.33 -9.40
C LEU A 415 1.35 29.95 -7.95
N PRO A 416 0.34 30.58 -7.32
CA PRO A 416 0.00 30.30 -5.93
C PRO A 416 -0.77 28.99 -5.75
N ALA A 417 -1.32 28.45 -6.84
CA ALA A 417 -2.04 27.18 -6.80
C ALA A 417 -2.07 26.50 -8.19
N VAL A 418 -2.27 25.19 -8.19
CA VAL A 418 -2.59 24.41 -9.39
C VAL A 418 -3.66 23.38 -9.05
N TRP A 419 -4.63 23.21 -9.96
CA TRP A 419 -5.71 22.24 -9.77
C TRP A 419 -5.21 20.83 -10.08
N THR A 420 -5.46 19.91 -9.16
CA THR A 420 -5.02 18.53 -9.26
C THR A 420 -6.08 17.57 -8.74
N GLU A 421 -6.06 16.36 -9.28
CA GLU A 421 -6.58 15.19 -8.60
C GLU A 421 -5.53 14.71 -7.61
N ILE A 422 -5.95 14.48 -6.37
CA ILE A 422 -5.07 14.18 -5.24
C ILE A 422 -5.43 12.80 -4.72
N ARG A 423 -4.52 11.85 -4.91
CA ARG A 423 -4.60 10.51 -4.32
C ARG A 423 -3.78 10.46 -3.04
N GLN A 424 -4.29 9.80 -2.00
CA GLN A 424 -3.55 9.47 -0.80
C GLN A 424 -3.74 8.00 -0.45
N ASP A 425 -2.64 7.26 -0.36
CA ASP A 425 -2.64 5.87 0.06
C ASP A 425 -2.44 5.75 1.59
N ALA A 426 -3.02 4.70 2.18
CA ALA A 426 -2.75 4.32 3.55
C ALA A 426 -1.29 3.86 3.72
N LEU A 427 -0.82 3.80 4.97
CA LEU A 427 0.55 3.39 5.26
C LEU A 427 0.60 1.88 5.03
N PRO A 428 1.66 1.38 4.40
CA PRO A 428 1.87 -0.05 4.31
C PRO A 428 1.83 -0.66 5.73
N LEU A 429 1.23 -1.83 5.87
CA LEU A 429 1.22 -2.56 7.15
C LEU A 429 2.58 -3.11 7.51
N GLN A 430 3.42 -3.33 6.50
CA GLN A 430 4.77 -3.86 6.64
C GLN A 430 5.62 -3.30 5.52
N VAL A 431 6.88 -3.02 5.82
CA VAL A 431 7.89 -2.56 4.85
C VAL A 431 9.11 -3.45 4.98
N THR A 432 9.65 -3.91 3.86
CA THR A 432 10.95 -4.60 3.80
C THR A 432 11.96 -3.75 3.05
N PHE A 433 13.25 -4.09 3.18
CA PHE A 433 14.28 -3.35 2.45
C PHE A 433 14.08 -3.39 0.94
N SER A 434 13.53 -4.49 0.41
CA SER A 434 13.23 -4.59 -1.03
C SER A 434 12.15 -3.60 -1.49
N ASP A 435 11.28 -3.16 -0.60
CA ASP A 435 10.22 -2.18 -0.92
C ASP A 435 10.76 -0.76 -1.04
N VAL A 436 11.81 -0.44 -0.27
CA VAL A 436 12.33 0.93 -0.13
C VAL A 436 13.66 1.15 -0.84
N THR A 437 14.19 0.11 -1.48
CA THR A 437 15.47 0.17 -2.17
C THR A 437 15.27 0.16 -3.68
N PRO A 438 16.01 0.99 -4.43
CA PRO A 438 16.08 0.87 -5.87
C PRO A 438 16.54 -0.54 -6.28
N TYR A 439 15.99 -1.05 -7.39
CA TYR A 439 16.41 -2.34 -7.96
C TYR A 439 17.94 -2.40 -8.12
N GLY A 440 18.57 -3.43 -7.56
CA GLY A 440 20.02 -3.69 -7.64
C GLY A 440 20.85 -3.32 -6.41
N ALA A 441 20.29 -2.62 -5.41
CA ALA A 441 21.04 -2.16 -4.22
C ALA A 441 20.73 -2.96 -2.92
N ARG A 442 20.15 -4.15 -3.03
CA ARG A 442 19.43 -4.81 -1.92
C ARG A 442 20.27 -5.16 -0.67
N ARG A 443 21.49 -5.65 -0.84
CA ARG A 443 22.29 -6.18 0.29
C ARG A 443 22.93 -5.07 1.14
N ILE A 444 23.43 -4.02 0.48
CA ILE A 444 23.99 -2.83 1.14
C ILE A 444 22.91 -2.09 1.93
N ALA A 445 21.65 -2.20 1.51
CA ALA A 445 20.57 -1.46 2.12
C ALA A 445 20.08 -2.02 3.46
N ALA A 446 20.17 -3.34 3.72
CA ALA A 446 19.70 -3.90 4.99
C ALA A 446 20.55 -3.41 6.18
N ASP A 447 21.87 -3.40 6.02
CA ASP A 447 22.83 -2.95 7.03
C ASP A 447 22.68 -1.45 7.34
N VAL A 448 22.21 -0.66 6.37
CA VAL A 448 22.01 0.78 6.50
C VAL A 448 20.61 1.12 7.03
N LEU A 449 19.56 0.44 6.54
CA LEU A 449 18.17 0.75 6.87
C LEU A 449 17.74 0.19 8.22
N THR A 450 18.28 -0.95 8.66
CA THR A 450 17.92 -1.54 9.95
C THR A 450 18.21 -0.58 11.12
N PRO A 451 19.43 -0.02 11.23
CA PRO A 451 19.71 1.00 12.25
C PRO A 451 18.84 2.24 12.09
N CYS A 452 18.56 2.69 10.86
CA CYS A 452 17.68 3.83 10.63
C CYS A 452 16.27 3.60 11.19
N TRP A 453 15.65 2.47 10.86
CA TRP A 453 14.30 2.16 11.31
C TRP A 453 14.23 1.98 12.83
N ARG A 454 15.24 1.35 13.45
CA ARG A 454 15.36 1.30 14.92
C ARG A 454 15.49 2.69 15.52
N GLY A 455 16.34 3.54 14.95
CA GLY A 455 16.52 4.92 15.39
C GLY A 455 15.24 5.76 15.30
N LEU A 456 14.39 5.52 14.29
CA LEU A 456 13.08 6.16 14.15
C LEU A 456 12.08 5.66 15.20
N LEU A 457 12.06 4.35 15.48
CA LEU A 457 11.24 3.76 16.54
C LEU A 457 11.65 4.31 17.92
N GLU A 458 12.94 4.33 18.23
CA GLU A 458 13.47 4.81 19.51
C GLU A 458 13.23 6.31 19.74
N ARG A 459 13.18 7.10 18.67
CA ARG A 459 12.86 8.54 18.72
C ARG A 459 11.35 8.83 18.68
N GLY A 460 10.50 7.81 18.59
CA GLY A 460 9.05 7.98 18.51
C GLY A 460 8.56 8.60 17.20
N LEU A 461 9.39 8.60 16.15
CA LEU A 461 9.04 9.09 14.81
C LEU A 461 8.33 8.03 13.97
N ALA A 462 8.44 6.77 14.38
CA ALA A 462 7.65 5.65 13.92
C ALA A 462 7.18 4.82 15.13
N ALA A 463 6.11 4.05 14.94
CA ALA A 463 5.73 2.99 15.86
C ALA A 463 5.45 1.71 15.08
N GLY A 464 5.79 0.57 15.68
CA GLY A 464 5.67 -0.72 15.03
C GLY A 464 6.51 -1.78 15.71
N ARG A 465 6.61 -2.93 15.05
CA ARG A 465 7.48 -4.04 15.46
C ARG A 465 8.47 -4.33 14.35
N PHE A 466 9.74 -4.44 14.71
CA PHE A 466 10.78 -4.88 13.80
C PHE A 466 10.98 -6.40 13.95
N ASP A 467 10.91 -7.11 12.84
CA ASP A 467 11.27 -8.52 12.73
C ASP A 467 12.69 -8.60 12.16
N ASP A 468 13.65 -9.13 12.93
CA ASP A 468 15.08 -9.19 12.59
C ASP A 468 15.49 -10.52 11.95
N ALA A 469 14.60 -11.09 11.14
CA ALA A 469 14.91 -12.30 10.38
C ALA A 469 16.05 -12.03 9.37
N PRO A 470 17.18 -12.78 9.39
CA PRO A 470 18.39 -12.46 8.61
C PRO A 470 18.21 -12.32 7.09
N ILE A 471 17.16 -12.91 6.53
CA ILE A 471 16.84 -12.91 5.09
C ILE A 471 15.56 -12.15 4.75
N SER A 472 14.81 -11.71 5.76
CA SER A 472 13.45 -11.17 5.58
C SER A 472 13.11 -10.09 6.61
N ALA A 473 14.12 -9.34 7.08
CA ALA A 473 13.89 -8.33 8.09
C ALA A 473 12.86 -7.30 7.59
N ALA A 474 11.90 -7.03 8.46
CA ALA A 474 10.70 -6.30 8.09
C ALA A 474 10.24 -5.41 9.24
N LEU A 475 9.82 -4.20 8.88
CA LEU A 475 9.17 -3.30 9.80
C LEU A 475 7.66 -3.45 9.67
N HIS A 476 7.02 -4.07 10.64
CA HIS A 476 5.57 -4.05 10.78
C HIS A 476 5.14 -2.69 11.32
N LEU A 477 4.65 -1.84 10.44
CA LEU A 477 4.44 -0.43 10.71
C LEU A 477 3.03 -0.17 11.27
N ASP A 478 2.95 0.51 12.40
CA ASP A 478 1.69 1.04 12.92
C ASP A 478 1.53 2.52 12.52
N THR A 479 2.54 3.35 12.76
CA THR A 479 2.54 4.73 12.32
C THR A 479 3.95 5.20 11.95
N VAL A 480 4.03 6.23 11.13
CA VAL A 480 5.26 7.00 10.90
C VAL A 480 4.88 8.46 10.65
N MET A 481 5.69 9.36 11.18
CA MET A 481 5.49 10.81 11.06
C MET A 481 5.41 11.25 9.59
N ALA A 482 6.26 10.69 8.74
CA ALA A 482 6.15 10.81 7.29
C ALA A 482 6.71 9.56 6.58
N PRO A 483 6.06 9.04 5.52
CA PRO A 483 6.48 7.80 4.86
C PRO A 483 7.91 7.85 4.30
N TRP A 484 8.35 9.02 3.82
CA TRP A 484 9.67 9.22 3.25
C TRP A 484 10.81 9.04 4.26
N MET A 485 10.55 9.08 5.56
CA MET A 485 11.54 8.77 6.59
C MET A 485 11.97 7.30 6.58
N LEU A 486 11.15 6.41 6.03
CA LEU A 486 11.44 4.97 5.91
C LEU A 486 12.32 4.64 4.70
N ALA A 487 12.54 5.60 3.80
CA ALA A 487 13.34 5.42 2.59
C ALA A 487 14.84 5.38 2.89
N THR A 488 15.67 5.24 1.85
CA THR A 488 17.13 5.36 1.99
C THR A 488 17.53 6.74 2.52
N PRO A 489 18.68 6.87 3.22
CA PRO A 489 19.14 8.15 3.72
C PRO A 489 19.17 9.27 2.66
N ASP A 490 19.65 8.99 1.44
CA ASP A 490 19.62 9.94 0.31
C ASP A 490 18.20 10.45 -0.01
N CYS A 491 17.22 9.54 0.00
CA CYS A 491 15.84 9.90 -0.25
C CYS A 491 15.27 10.71 0.91
N ALA A 492 15.45 10.23 2.15
CA ALA A 492 14.94 10.88 3.35
C ALA A 492 15.43 12.33 3.49
N VAL A 493 16.73 12.60 3.26
CA VAL A 493 17.27 13.97 3.38
C VAL A 493 16.75 14.92 2.31
N THR A 494 16.62 14.44 1.06
CA THR A 494 16.07 15.28 -0.03
C THR A 494 14.60 15.61 0.18
N TRP A 495 13.82 14.68 0.76
CA TRP A 495 12.44 14.93 1.16
C TRP A 495 12.33 15.83 2.39
N ALA A 496 13.19 15.65 3.40
CA ALA A 496 13.26 16.52 4.57
C ALA A 496 13.56 17.98 4.18
N ALA A 497 14.53 18.19 3.28
CA ALA A 497 14.83 19.52 2.74
C ALA A 497 13.65 20.11 1.96
N ALA A 498 12.94 19.31 1.15
CA ALA A 498 11.72 19.76 0.48
C ALA A 498 10.61 20.11 1.47
N TYR A 499 10.50 19.33 2.56
CA TYR A 499 9.52 19.52 3.61
C TYR A 499 9.76 20.82 4.38
N ASP A 500 10.99 21.08 4.81
CA ASP A 500 11.34 22.29 5.55
C ASP A 500 11.14 23.56 4.72
N ARG A 501 11.32 23.49 3.39
CA ARG A 501 10.96 24.62 2.50
C ARG A 501 9.46 24.92 2.47
N ALA A 502 8.63 23.88 2.46
CA ALA A 502 7.17 24.03 2.42
C ALA A 502 6.57 24.33 3.80
N TYR A 503 7.18 23.81 4.86
CA TYR A 503 6.75 23.93 6.25
C TYR A 503 7.94 24.25 7.17
N PRO A 504 8.48 25.48 7.13
CA PRO A 504 9.69 25.84 7.88
C PRO A 504 9.58 25.54 9.38
N GLY A 505 10.54 24.79 9.91
CA GLY A 505 10.64 24.47 11.34
C GLY A 505 9.70 23.36 11.83
N ALA A 506 8.79 22.85 10.99
CA ALA A 506 7.88 21.76 11.37
C ALA A 506 8.61 20.46 11.73
N LEU A 507 9.72 20.15 11.04
CA LEU A 507 10.56 18.99 11.36
C LEU A 507 11.22 19.15 12.73
N ASN A 508 11.70 20.34 13.07
CA ASN A 508 12.32 20.61 14.36
C ASN A 508 11.32 20.45 15.52
N GLN A 509 10.05 20.84 15.32
CA GLN A 509 8.98 20.68 16.32
C GLN A 509 8.71 19.22 16.67
N VAL A 510 8.92 18.29 15.73
CA VAL A 510 8.82 16.84 15.97
C VAL A 510 10.15 16.18 16.29
N GLY A 511 11.19 16.96 16.61
CA GLY A 511 12.48 16.45 17.08
C GLY A 511 13.47 16.06 15.97
N VAL A 512 13.24 16.49 14.72
CA VAL A 512 14.16 16.29 13.60
C VAL A 512 14.92 17.60 13.33
N PRO A 513 16.15 17.78 13.88
CA PRO A 513 16.88 19.04 13.74
C PRO A 513 17.41 19.23 12.31
N ALA A 514 17.65 20.48 11.91
CA ALA A 514 18.21 20.81 10.59
C ALA A 514 19.54 20.11 10.30
N SER A 515 20.36 19.88 11.33
CA SER A 515 21.63 19.15 11.22
C SER A 515 21.44 17.69 10.81
N ALA A 516 20.29 17.07 11.09
CA ALA A 516 20.05 15.66 10.78
C ALA A 516 19.84 15.39 9.28
N TRP A 517 19.42 16.38 8.49
CA TRP A 517 19.12 16.20 7.07
C TRP A 517 20.00 17.03 6.14
N GLN A 518 21.17 17.49 6.62
CA GLN A 518 22.16 18.16 5.79
C GLN A 518 22.70 17.24 4.68
N ASP A 519 22.96 15.98 5.03
CA ASP A 519 23.44 14.95 4.13
C ASP A 519 23.08 13.55 4.65
N PRO A 520 23.23 12.50 3.82
CA PRO A 520 22.89 11.12 4.19
C PRO A 520 23.65 10.57 5.40
N GLN A 521 24.89 11.01 5.65
CA GLN A 521 25.70 10.56 6.79
C GLN A 521 25.24 11.22 8.08
N ALA A 522 24.88 12.50 8.03
CA ALA A 522 24.28 13.20 9.15
C ALA A 522 22.96 12.54 9.58
N TRP A 523 22.13 12.08 8.62
CA TRP A 523 20.90 11.34 8.90
C TRP A 523 21.17 10.02 9.62
N LEU A 524 22.15 9.25 9.13
CA LEU A 524 22.58 7.99 9.74
C LEU A 524 23.12 8.20 11.15
N SER A 525 24.06 9.13 11.32
CA SER A 525 24.66 9.44 12.61
C SER A 525 23.64 9.97 13.62
N TRP A 526 22.67 10.76 13.16
CA TRP A 526 21.61 11.26 14.02
C TRP A 526 20.65 10.14 14.44
N LEU A 527 20.40 9.12 13.60
CA LEU A 527 19.53 7.99 13.94
C LEU A 527 20.25 6.89 14.73
N ASP A 528 21.57 6.77 14.63
CA ASP A 528 22.35 5.85 15.43
C ASP A 528 22.16 6.15 16.92
N THR A 529 21.66 5.17 17.67
CA THR A 529 21.42 5.30 19.11
C THR A 529 22.55 4.70 19.94
N GLY A 530 23.56 4.09 19.31
CA GLY A 530 24.69 3.45 19.98
C GLY A 530 24.31 2.27 20.89
N LYS A 531 23.01 1.93 20.98
CA LYS A 531 22.51 0.79 21.74
C LYS A 531 22.66 -0.45 20.89
N THR A 532 23.63 -1.29 21.26
CA THR A 532 23.67 -2.67 20.81
C THR A 532 22.37 -3.35 21.26
N PRO A 533 21.67 -4.10 20.39
CA PRO A 533 20.39 -4.70 20.75
C PRO A 533 20.58 -5.59 21.98
N SER A 534 19.82 -5.30 23.05
CA SER A 534 19.64 -6.24 24.16
C SER A 534 18.90 -7.46 23.60
N SER A 535 19.65 -8.54 23.41
CA SER A 535 19.20 -9.86 22.93
C SER A 535 18.06 -10.43 23.76
#